data_AF-A0A959CUW1-F1
#
_entry.id   AF-A0A959CUW1-F1
#
_cell.length_a   1.000
_cell.length_b   1.000
_cell.length_c   1.000
_cell.angle_alpha   90.00
_cell.angle_beta   90.00
_cell.angle_gamma   90.00
#
_symmetry.space_group_name_H-M   'P 1'
#
loop_
_entity.id
_entity.type
_entity.pdbx_description
1 polymer ?
#
loop_
_entity_poly.entity_id
_entity_poly.type
_entity_poly.pdbx_seq_one_letter_code
_entity_poly.pdbx_strand_id
1 'polypeptide(L)'
;MPDPNMRLKAIIHDAKMICRHKLLLVQQQSEEGNEELDTLIDEASNVFQRFDRVDAWSSPIEFDELLLRQQILSINKAEETDLPAFAETMNALLESLKGLVPEQPRARSLFDINSLNPQMEEALLKNQRLIDDIVEKFREAGENLGQLPEYQEVSEHQQNLISNYLEKLRNNDLQANSVDLEIINVNWGGIFEAMNENLPPSGKFIEYSAGYNEEVEGICPLAA
;
A
#
# COMPACT_ATOMS: atom_id res chain seq x y z
N MET A 1 -0.27 -27.28 10.66
CA MET A 1 -1.55 -27.02 11.34
C MET A 1 -2.26 -25.90 10.58
N PRO A 2 -3.59 -25.92 10.44
CA PRO A 2 -4.31 -24.80 9.86
C PRO A 2 -4.07 -23.55 10.70
N ASP A 3 -3.82 -22.40 10.05
CA ASP A 3 -3.69 -21.11 10.72
C ASP A 3 -5.01 -20.80 11.45
N PRO A 4 -5.01 -20.71 12.80
CA PRO A 4 -6.24 -20.50 13.58
C PRO A 4 -6.90 -19.15 13.26
N ASN A 5 -6.15 -18.19 12.72
CA ASN A 5 -6.62 -16.85 12.38
C ASN A 5 -6.98 -16.69 10.90
N MET A 6 -6.89 -17.75 10.08
CA MET A 6 -7.11 -17.69 8.63
C MET A 6 -8.43 -17.01 8.24
N ARG A 7 -9.50 -17.28 8.99
CA ARG A 7 -10.82 -16.69 8.73
C ARG A 7 -10.85 -15.19 9.02
N LEU A 8 -10.27 -14.78 10.14
CA LEU A 8 -10.17 -13.36 10.49
C LEU A 8 -9.31 -12.61 9.47
N LYS A 9 -8.16 -13.18 9.07
CA LYS A 9 -7.29 -12.60 8.03
C LYS A 9 -8.04 -12.33 6.73
N ALA A 10 -8.86 -13.28 6.26
CA ALA A 10 -9.69 -13.09 5.07
C ALA A 10 -10.72 -11.95 5.26
N ILE A 11 -11.37 -11.88 6.42
CA ILE A 11 -12.33 -10.81 6.73
C ILE A 11 -11.67 -9.44 6.81
N ILE A 12 -10.48 -9.35 7.42
CA ILE A 12 -9.70 -8.10 7.48
C ILE A 12 -9.26 -7.67 6.08
N HIS A 13 -8.82 -8.61 5.24
CA HIS A 13 -8.48 -8.32 3.85
C HIS A 13 -9.69 -7.74 3.09
N ASP A 14 -10.85 -8.38 3.18
CA ASP A 14 -12.09 -7.90 2.54
C ASP A 14 -12.48 -6.51 3.07
N ALA A 15 -12.39 -6.30 4.38
CA ALA A 15 -12.63 -5.01 5.02
C ALA A 15 -11.71 -3.90 4.48
N LYS A 16 -10.39 -4.16 4.40
CA LYS A 16 -9.41 -3.21 3.85
C LYS A 16 -9.76 -2.81 2.42
N MET A 17 -10.02 -3.79 1.56
CA MET A 17 -10.34 -3.56 0.15
C MET A 17 -11.62 -2.75 -0.02
N ILE A 18 -12.69 -3.10 0.71
CA ILE A 18 -13.98 -2.41 0.62
C ILE A 18 -13.88 -0.99 1.18
N CYS A 19 -13.26 -0.81 2.34
CA CYS A 19 -13.10 0.52 2.94
C CYS A 19 -12.27 1.44 2.03
N ARG A 20 -11.14 0.94 1.50
CA ARG A 20 -10.30 1.69 0.56
C ARG A 20 -11.06 2.11 -0.69
N HIS A 21 -11.80 1.18 -1.30
CA HIS A 21 -12.60 1.48 -2.48
C HIS A 21 -13.66 2.55 -2.21
N LYS A 22 -14.40 2.44 -1.10
CA LYS A 22 -15.46 3.40 -0.77
C LYS A 22 -14.90 4.76 -0.37
N LEU A 23 -13.81 4.81 0.41
CA LEU A 23 -13.14 6.07 0.76
C LEU A 23 -12.68 6.82 -0.50
N LEU A 24 -12.13 6.11 -1.50
CA LEU A 24 -11.74 6.70 -2.77
C LEU A 24 -12.94 7.27 -3.55
N LEU A 25 -14.08 6.58 -3.55
CA LEU A 25 -15.30 7.09 -4.19
C LEU A 25 -15.85 8.34 -3.48
N VAL A 26 -15.85 8.35 -2.15
CA VAL A 26 -16.29 9.50 -1.35
C VAL A 26 -15.34 10.69 -1.54
N GLN A 27 -14.03 10.43 -1.63
CA GLN A 27 -13.01 11.45 -1.92
C GLN A 27 -13.19 12.08 -3.30
N GLN A 28 -13.56 11.29 -4.32
CA GLN A 28 -13.87 11.80 -5.66
C GLN A 28 -15.13 12.68 -5.70
N GLN A 29 -16.05 12.50 -4.75
CA GLN A 29 -17.31 13.24 -4.69
C GLN A 29 -17.26 14.43 -3.71
N SER A 30 -16.24 14.48 -2.84
CA SER A 30 -16.05 15.55 -1.86
C SER A 30 -15.24 16.71 -2.45
N GLU A 31 -15.46 17.91 -1.94
CA GLU A 31 -14.59 19.06 -2.24
C GLU A 31 -13.19 18.82 -1.64
N GLU A 32 -12.14 19.30 -2.32
CA GLU A 32 -10.75 19.17 -1.85
C GLU A 32 -10.59 19.71 -0.41
N GLY A 33 -10.01 18.90 0.48
CA GLY A 33 -9.69 19.29 1.86
C GLY A 33 -10.81 19.05 2.89
N ASN A 34 -11.60 17.99 2.75
CA ASN A 34 -12.61 17.61 3.74
C ASN A 34 -11.97 16.97 4.99
N GLU A 35 -11.83 17.75 6.06
CA GLU A 35 -11.21 17.33 7.34
C GLU A 35 -11.86 16.08 7.96
N GLU A 36 -13.17 15.89 7.78
CA GLU A 36 -13.90 14.73 8.32
C GLU A 36 -13.53 13.45 7.54
N LEU A 37 -13.39 13.56 6.22
CA LEU A 37 -12.91 12.45 5.39
C LEU A 37 -11.45 12.11 5.69
N ASP A 38 -10.58 13.11 5.84
CA ASP A 38 -9.17 12.91 6.18
C ASP A 38 -9.01 12.20 7.53
N THR A 39 -9.81 12.62 8.53
CA THR A 39 -9.84 11.97 9.84
C THR A 39 -10.26 10.51 9.74
N LEU A 40 -11.27 10.22 8.91
CA LEU A 40 -11.76 8.86 8.70
C LEU A 40 -10.74 7.97 7.98
N ILE A 41 -10.04 8.51 6.98
CA ILE A 41 -8.94 7.83 6.28
C ILE A 41 -7.82 7.48 7.26
N ASP A 42 -7.39 8.44 8.09
CA ASP A 42 -6.35 8.24 9.09
C ASP A 42 -6.74 7.18 10.12
N GLU A 43 -7.99 7.19 10.57
CA GLU A 43 -8.50 6.25 11.55
C GLU A 43 -8.58 4.82 10.98
N ALA A 44 -9.10 4.68 9.76
CA ALA A 44 -9.15 3.39 9.06
C ALA A 44 -7.74 2.83 8.87
N SER A 45 -6.81 3.66 8.41
CA SER A 45 -5.41 3.29 8.19
C SER A 45 -4.76 2.81 9.49
N ASN A 46 -4.96 3.52 10.59
CA ASN A 46 -4.44 3.15 11.90
C ASN A 46 -4.96 1.78 12.35
N VAL A 47 -6.27 1.55 12.27
CA VAL A 47 -6.87 0.28 12.68
C VAL A 47 -6.35 -0.88 11.84
N PHE A 48 -6.29 -0.71 10.51
CA PHE A 48 -5.85 -1.77 9.60
C PHE A 48 -4.37 -2.11 9.71
N GLN A 49 -3.51 -1.13 10.00
CA GLN A 49 -2.07 -1.35 10.25
C GLN A 49 -1.80 -2.23 11.48
N ARG A 50 -2.71 -2.26 12.46
CA ARG A 50 -2.59 -3.16 13.63
C ARG A 50 -2.56 -4.63 13.22
N PHE A 51 -3.21 -4.96 12.10
CA PHE A 51 -3.33 -6.33 11.57
C PHE A 51 -2.22 -6.71 10.59
N ASP A 52 -1.38 -5.77 10.13
CA ASP A 52 -0.25 -6.10 9.25
C ASP A 52 0.96 -6.66 10.02
N ARG A 53 0.90 -6.61 11.35
CA ARG A 53 2.00 -7.07 12.21
C ARG A 53 1.94 -8.56 12.44
N VAL A 54 3.10 -9.21 12.41
CA VAL A 54 3.23 -10.66 12.63
C VAL A 54 2.79 -11.07 14.05
N ASP A 55 3.03 -10.21 15.04
CA ASP A 55 2.69 -10.45 16.45
C ASP A 55 1.18 -10.39 16.73
N ALA A 56 0.41 -9.61 15.95
CA ALA A 56 -1.05 -9.59 16.02
C ALA A 56 -1.67 -10.98 15.80
N TRP A 57 -0.99 -11.85 15.04
CA TRP A 57 -1.48 -13.19 14.69
C TRP A 57 -0.87 -14.31 15.52
N SER A 58 -0.06 -13.98 16.54
CA SER A 58 0.68 -14.94 17.35
C SER A 58 -0.21 -15.84 18.22
N SER A 59 -1.45 -15.42 18.46
CA SER A 59 -2.47 -16.17 19.19
C SER A 59 -3.81 -16.17 18.45
N PRO A 60 -4.66 -17.20 18.64
CA PRO A 60 -6.02 -17.19 18.12
C PRO A 60 -6.80 -15.98 18.66
N ILE A 61 -7.38 -15.19 17.76
CA ILE A 61 -8.23 -14.06 18.12
C ILE A 61 -9.68 -14.54 18.09
N GLU A 62 -10.41 -14.32 19.20
CA GLU A 62 -11.85 -14.52 19.23
C GLU A 62 -12.55 -13.30 18.63
N PHE A 63 -13.49 -13.54 17.71
CA PHE A 63 -14.23 -12.48 17.03
C PHE A 63 -15.62 -12.95 16.63
N ASP A 64 -16.54 -12.00 16.45
CA ASP A 64 -17.87 -12.26 15.90
C ASP A 64 -17.82 -12.13 14.37
N GLU A 65 -17.71 -13.27 13.68
CA GLU A 65 -17.66 -13.33 12.22
C GLU A 65 -18.91 -12.73 11.56
N LEU A 66 -20.10 -12.94 12.15
CA LEU A 66 -21.34 -12.46 11.57
C LEU A 66 -21.42 -10.94 11.66
N LEU A 67 -21.05 -10.37 12.80
CA LEU A 67 -21.03 -8.92 13.02
C LEU A 67 -20.09 -8.23 12.04
N LEU A 68 -18.83 -8.68 11.94
CA LEU A 68 -17.86 -8.06 11.04
C LEU A 68 -18.32 -8.11 9.58
N ARG A 69 -18.85 -9.25 9.12
CA ARG A 69 -19.38 -9.38 7.77
C ARG A 69 -20.58 -8.45 7.53
N GLN A 70 -21.48 -8.30 8.49
CA GLN A 70 -22.61 -7.38 8.38
C GLN A 70 -22.16 -5.92 8.30
N GLN A 71 -21.16 -5.54 9.09
CA GLN A 71 -20.60 -4.19 9.07
C GLN A 71 -19.90 -3.89 7.73
N ILE A 72 -19.08 -4.83 7.22
CA ILE A 72 -18.45 -4.73 5.89
C ILE A 72 -19.50 -4.58 4.78
N LEU A 73 -20.57 -5.38 4.82
CA LEU A 73 -21.69 -5.26 3.87
C LEU A 73 -22.42 -3.93 3.97
N SER A 74 -22.51 -3.36 5.18
CA SER A 74 -23.16 -2.07 5.41
C SER A 74 -22.35 -0.93 4.82
N ILE A 75 -21.02 -0.94 5.00
CA ILE A 75 -20.10 0.01 4.34
C ILE A 75 -20.23 -0.09 2.82
N ASN A 76 -20.26 -1.32 2.28
CA ASN A 76 -20.38 -1.51 0.84
C ASN A 76 -21.68 -0.91 0.27
N LYS A 77 -22.76 -0.93 1.05
CA LYS A 77 -24.09 -0.39 0.68
C LYS A 77 -24.30 1.07 1.03
N ALA A 78 -23.43 1.68 1.83
CA ALA A 78 -23.55 3.07 2.23
C ALA A 78 -23.48 3.99 0.99
N GLU A 79 -24.31 5.02 0.94
CA GLU A 79 -24.30 5.97 -0.17
C GLU A 79 -23.05 6.86 -0.08
N GLU A 80 -22.32 7.00 -1.18
CA GLU A 80 -21.04 7.73 -1.21
C GLU A 80 -21.21 9.26 -1.12
N THR A 81 -22.42 9.76 -1.35
CA THR A 81 -22.77 11.18 -1.28
C THR A 81 -23.11 11.66 0.14
N ASP A 82 -23.36 10.74 1.07
CA ASP A 82 -23.73 11.05 2.46
C ASP A 82 -22.56 10.70 3.39
N LEU A 83 -21.60 11.63 3.48
CA LEU A 83 -20.40 11.46 4.29
C LEU A 83 -20.71 11.13 5.77
N PRO A 84 -21.65 11.81 6.46
CA PRO A 84 -22.02 11.45 7.83
C PRO A 84 -22.51 10.00 7.97
N ALA A 85 -23.43 9.56 7.11
CA ALA A 85 -23.95 8.19 7.18
C ALA A 85 -22.86 7.16 6.86
N PHE A 86 -21.99 7.46 5.89
CA PHE A 86 -20.83 6.64 5.56
C PHE A 86 -19.85 6.54 6.73
N ALA A 87 -19.49 7.67 7.35
CA ALA A 87 -18.60 7.74 8.49
C ALA A 87 -19.14 6.93 9.67
N GLU A 88 -20.44 6.99 9.96
CA GLU A 88 -21.07 6.17 11.00
C GLU A 88 -20.89 4.67 10.72
N THR A 89 -21.15 4.21 9.49
CA THR A 89 -21.00 2.79 9.14
C THR A 89 -19.54 2.32 9.22
N MET A 90 -18.60 3.19 8.85
CA MET A 90 -17.19 2.88 8.90
C MET A 90 -16.68 2.83 10.33
N ASN A 91 -16.99 3.84 11.14
CA ASN A 91 -16.62 3.89 12.55
C ASN A 91 -17.16 2.68 13.32
N ALA A 92 -18.36 2.21 13.00
CA ALA A 92 -18.89 0.99 13.60
C ALA A 92 -18.02 -0.25 13.33
N LEU A 93 -17.49 -0.39 12.11
CA LEU A 93 -16.53 -1.45 11.79
C LEU A 93 -15.19 -1.23 12.50
N LEU A 94 -14.64 -0.01 12.44
CA LEU A 94 -13.36 0.31 13.04
C LEU A 94 -13.35 0.04 14.55
N GLU A 95 -14.41 0.39 15.26
CA GLU A 95 -14.58 0.08 16.69
C GLU A 95 -14.61 -1.42 16.96
N SER A 96 -15.35 -2.20 16.17
CA SER A 96 -15.33 -3.67 16.28
C SER A 96 -13.93 -4.24 16.10
N LEU A 97 -13.16 -3.70 15.13
CA LEU A 97 -11.80 -4.14 14.83
C LEU A 97 -10.79 -3.72 15.91
N LYS A 98 -10.90 -2.52 16.47
CA LYS A 98 -10.07 -2.05 17.58
C LYS A 98 -10.18 -2.97 18.81
N GLY A 99 -11.35 -3.55 19.05
CA GLY A 99 -11.58 -4.49 20.14
C GLY A 99 -10.87 -5.84 20.00
N LEU A 100 -10.41 -6.21 18.80
CA LEU A 100 -9.83 -7.53 18.53
C LEU A 100 -8.34 -7.60 18.82
N VAL A 101 -7.64 -6.48 18.69
CA VAL A 101 -6.19 -6.39 18.94
C VAL A 101 -5.97 -5.24 19.91
N PRO A 102 -5.41 -5.49 21.10
CA PRO A 102 -5.34 -4.49 22.16
C PRO A 102 -4.67 -3.21 21.68
N GLU A 103 -5.26 -2.08 22.07
CA GLU A 103 -4.56 -0.80 22.06
C GLU A 103 -3.37 -0.92 23.01
N GLN A 104 -2.20 -1.16 22.45
CA GLN A 104 -1.01 -0.72 23.15
C GLN A 104 -1.03 0.81 23.15
N PRO A 105 -0.42 1.47 24.18
CA PRO A 105 -0.08 2.88 24.03
C PRO A 105 0.52 3.03 22.65
N ARG A 106 0.34 4.18 22.01
CA ARG A 106 1.22 4.50 20.89
C ARG A 106 2.66 4.21 21.37
N ALA A 107 3.20 3.01 21.11
CA ALA A 107 4.28 2.89 20.18
C ALA A 107 3.77 3.76 19.07
N ARG A 108 4.09 5.07 19.21
CA ARG A 108 4.28 5.92 18.07
C ARG A 108 4.88 4.94 17.12
N SER A 109 4.16 4.65 16.04
CA SER A 109 4.91 4.13 14.94
C SER A 109 6.12 5.06 14.88
N LEU A 110 7.31 4.48 15.00
CA LEU A 110 8.52 5.23 14.79
C LEU A 110 8.59 5.70 13.32
N PHE A 111 7.50 5.59 12.56
CA PHE A 111 7.08 6.59 11.58
C PHE A 111 6.79 7.93 12.28
N ASP A 112 7.90 8.55 12.68
CA ASP A 112 7.98 9.98 12.87
C ASP A 112 7.29 10.64 11.66
N ILE A 113 6.25 11.44 11.88
CA ILE A 113 5.67 12.31 10.84
C ILE A 113 6.77 13.27 10.30
N ASN A 114 7.89 13.38 11.02
CA ASN A 114 9.11 14.03 10.59
C ASN A 114 10.06 13.17 9.71
N SER A 115 9.70 11.95 9.30
CA SER A 115 10.59 11.04 8.53
C SER A 115 9.94 10.28 7.36
N LEU A 116 8.80 10.72 6.82
CA LEU A 116 8.19 10.08 5.64
C LEU A 116 9.09 10.18 4.40
N ASN A 117 9.80 11.30 4.19
CA ASN A 117 10.76 11.43 3.10
C ASN A 117 11.88 10.37 3.19
N PRO A 118 12.58 10.21 4.33
CA PRO A 118 13.54 9.12 4.54
C PRO A 118 12.99 7.71 4.27
N GLN A 119 11.74 7.45 4.65
CA GLN A 119 11.11 6.14 4.42
C GLN A 119 10.76 5.91 2.95
N MET A 120 10.28 6.94 2.26
CA MET A 120 10.07 6.89 0.82
C MET A 120 11.39 6.68 0.08
N GLU A 121 12.46 7.38 0.50
CA GLU A 121 13.81 7.14 -0.04
C GLU A 121 14.23 5.68 0.14
N GLU A 122 14.04 5.12 1.34
CA GLU A 122 14.36 3.72 1.61
C GLU A 122 13.53 2.75 0.76
N ALA A 123 12.23 3.01 0.59
CA ALA A 123 11.33 2.17 -0.21
C ALA A 123 11.72 2.18 -1.70
N LEU A 124 11.99 3.37 -2.27
CA LEU A 124 12.44 3.51 -3.65
C LEU A 124 13.76 2.74 -3.89
N LEU A 125 14.73 2.88 -2.98
CA LEU A 125 16.02 2.19 -3.05
C LEU A 125 15.90 0.68 -2.81
N LYS A 126 14.96 0.24 -1.96
CA LYS A 126 14.65 -1.18 -1.76
C LYS A 126 14.08 -1.79 -3.05
N ASN A 127 13.10 -1.15 -3.67
CA ASN A 127 12.51 -1.64 -4.91
C ASN A 127 13.54 -1.69 -6.04
N GLN A 128 14.39 -0.67 -6.16
CA GLN A 128 15.46 -0.67 -7.14
C GLN A 128 16.41 -1.87 -6.96
N ARG A 129 16.83 -2.17 -5.72
CA ARG A 129 17.65 -3.36 -5.43
C ARG A 129 16.95 -4.66 -5.79
N LEU A 130 15.65 -4.78 -5.50
CA LEU A 130 14.88 -5.98 -5.87
C LEU A 130 14.80 -6.17 -7.39
N ILE A 131 14.60 -5.08 -8.14
CA ILE A 131 14.60 -5.09 -9.60
C ILE A 131 15.96 -5.51 -10.15
N ASP A 132 17.05 -4.95 -9.62
CA ASP A 132 18.41 -5.33 -10.00
C ASP A 132 18.69 -6.82 -9.71
N ASP A 133 18.24 -7.34 -8.57
CA ASP A 133 18.35 -8.76 -8.21
C ASP A 133 17.56 -9.66 -9.19
N ILE A 134 16.35 -9.25 -9.59
CA ILE A 134 15.53 -9.98 -10.55
C ILE A 134 16.20 -10.01 -11.93
N VAL A 135 16.75 -8.87 -12.38
CA VAL A 135 17.48 -8.77 -13.66
C VAL A 135 18.70 -9.69 -13.67
N GLU A 136 19.43 -9.73 -12.56
CA GLU A 136 20.56 -10.63 -12.39
C GLU A 136 20.11 -12.10 -12.51
N LYS A 137 19.00 -12.46 -11.87
CA LYS A 137 18.42 -13.80 -11.99
C LYS A 137 17.98 -14.17 -13.41
N PHE A 138 17.41 -13.24 -14.17
CA PHE A 138 17.15 -13.48 -15.60
C PHE A 138 18.44 -13.73 -16.37
N ARG A 139 19.49 -12.96 -16.09
CA ARG A 139 20.81 -13.16 -16.70
C ARG A 139 21.39 -14.53 -16.38
N GLU A 140 21.29 -14.98 -15.13
CA GLU A 140 21.70 -16.33 -14.70
C GLU A 140 20.88 -17.43 -15.38
N ALA A 141 19.60 -17.17 -15.66
CA ALA A 141 18.73 -18.06 -16.43
C ALA A 141 19.00 -18.06 -17.95
N GLY A 142 19.95 -17.23 -18.42
CA GLY A 142 20.33 -17.14 -19.83
C GLY A 142 19.54 -16.10 -20.64
N GLU A 143 18.68 -15.32 -19.99
CA GLU A 143 17.92 -14.22 -20.60
C GLU A 143 18.56 -12.88 -20.22
N ASN A 144 19.28 -12.27 -21.16
CA ASN A 144 19.89 -10.96 -20.93
C ASN A 144 18.91 -9.83 -21.23
N LEU A 145 18.10 -9.45 -20.24
CA LEU A 145 17.13 -8.36 -20.38
C LEU A 145 17.79 -7.04 -20.82
N GLY A 146 19.03 -6.78 -20.41
CA GLY A 146 19.77 -5.57 -20.78
C GLY A 146 20.09 -5.44 -22.27
N GLN A 147 19.82 -6.47 -23.09
CA GLN A 147 19.92 -6.42 -24.55
C GLN A 147 18.56 -6.24 -25.25
N LEU A 148 17.46 -6.29 -24.51
CA LEU A 148 16.11 -6.08 -25.03
C LEU A 148 15.81 -4.58 -25.09
N PRO A 149 15.52 -4.00 -26.27
CA PRO A 149 15.27 -2.56 -26.39
C PRO A 149 14.11 -2.07 -25.50
N GLU A 150 13.05 -2.88 -25.41
CA GLU A 150 11.87 -2.63 -24.57
C GLU A 150 12.23 -2.55 -23.07
N TYR A 151 13.15 -3.37 -22.59
CA TYR A 151 13.60 -3.27 -21.20
C TYR A 151 14.55 -2.09 -20.99
N GLN A 152 15.40 -1.78 -21.97
CA GLN A 152 16.30 -0.63 -21.90
C GLN A 152 15.52 0.68 -21.74
N GLU A 153 14.46 0.86 -22.52
CA GLU A 153 13.58 2.05 -22.44
C GLU A 153 12.90 2.16 -21.06
N VAL A 154 12.34 1.06 -20.56
CA VAL A 154 11.70 1.02 -19.23
C VAL A 154 12.71 1.29 -18.11
N SER A 155 13.90 0.69 -18.20
CA SER A 155 14.97 0.82 -17.19
C SER A 155 15.54 2.24 -17.16
N GLU A 156 15.76 2.87 -18.32
CA GLU A 156 16.22 4.26 -18.41
C GLU A 156 15.19 5.24 -17.83
N HIS A 157 13.90 5.08 -18.20
CA HIS A 157 12.82 5.91 -17.64
C HIS A 157 12.71 5.75 -16.12
N GLN A 158 12.80 4.50 -15.64
CA GLN A 158 12.77 4.19 -14.22
C GLN A 158 13.90 4.87 -13.44
N GLN A 159 15.13 4.79 -13.95
CA GLN A 159 16.29 5.42 -13.32
C GLN A 159 16.13 6.94 -13.23
N ASN A 160 15.60 7.57 -14.28
CA ASN A 160 15.32 9.00 -14.29
C ASN A 160 14.25 9.37 -13.26
N LEU A 161 13.15 8.62 -13.20
CA LEU A 161 12.06 8.82 -12.24
C LEU A 161 12.53 8.70 -10.79
N ILE A 162 13.21 7.60 -10.45
CA ILE A 162 13.71 7.37 -9.10
C ILE A 162 14.71 8.46 -8.71
N SER A 163 15.64 8.81 -9.61
CA SER A 163 16.65 9.85 -9.32
C SER A 163 16.00 11.22 -9.06
N ASN A 164 15.05 11.61 -9.91
CA ASN A 164 14.26 12.83 -9.74
C ASN A 164 13.47 12.83 -8.42
N TYR A 165 12.85 11.70 -8.08
CA TYR A 165 12.09 11.58 -6.84
C TYR A 165 13.01 11.70 -5.61
N LEU A 166 14.12 10.97 -5.57
CA LEU A 166 15.09 11.07 -4.48
C LEU A 166 15.65 12.49 -4.32
N GLU A 167 15.90 13.19 -5.43
CA GLU A 167 16.36 14.59 -5.39
C GLU A 167 15.30 15.50 -4.75
N LYS A 168 14.04 15.44 -5.21
CA LYS A 168 12.96 16.26 -4.65
C LYS A 168 12.68 15.95 -3.18
N LEU A 169 12.78 14.69 -2.76
CA LEU A 169 12.63 14.30 -1.35
C LEU A 169 13.72 14.92 -0.48
N ARG A 170 14.98 14.88 -0.93
CA ARG A 170 16.14 15.43 -0.18
C ARG A 170 16.12 16.95 -0.10
N ASN A 171 15.69 17.61 -1.18
CA ASN A 171 15.55 19.06 -1.23
C ASN A 171 14.28 19.56 -0.52
N ASN A 172 13.39 18.64 -0.10
CA ASN A 172 12.05 18.92 0.43
C ASN A 172 11.14 19.66 -0.58
N ASP A 173 11.41 19.54 -1.87
CA ASP A 173 10.55 20.04 -2.95
C ASP A 173 9.30 19.16 -3.14
N LEU A 174 9.34 17.94 -2.60
CA LEU A 174 8.23 17.00 -2.52
C LEU A 174 8.19 16.40 -1.11
N GLN A 175 6.99 16.34 -0.53
CA GLN A 175 6.76 15.65 0.74
C GLN A 175 6.04 14.33 0.48
N ALA A 176 6.66 13.24 0.92
CA ALA A 176 6.03 11.93 0.89
C ALA A 176 4.83 11.90 1.83
N ASN A 177 3.73 11.30 1.37
CA ASN A 177 2.59 10.97 2.20
C ASN A 177 2.50 9.46 2.43
N SER A 178 1.66 9.06 3.37
CA SER A 178 1.48 7.67 3.78
C SER A 178 0.89 6.79 2.68
N VAL A 179 0.01 7.32 1.83
CA VAL A 179 -0.66 6.57 0.75
C VAL A 179 0.35 6.19 -0.33
N ASP A 180 1.13 7.16 -0.79
CA ASP A 180 2.18 6.94 -1.79
C ASP A 180 3.24 5.98 -1.26
N LEU A 181 3.59 6.12 0.03
CA LEU A 181 4.54 5.21 0.66
C LEU A 181 4.01 3.77 0.70
N GLU A 182 2.71 3.57 0.96
CA GLU A 182 2.08 2.26 0.92
C GLU A 182 2.10 1.68 -0.51
N ILE A 183 1.77 2.49 -1.52
CA ILE A 183 1.82 2.06 -2.93
C ILE A 183 3.23 1.63 -3.31
N ILE A 184 4.24 2.45 -3.02
CA ILE A 184 5.64 2.15 -3.39
C ILE A 184 6.18 0.98 -2.57
N ASN A 185 6.05 1.00 -1.24
CA ASN A 185 6.71 0.02 -0.37
C ASN A 185 5.94 -1.29 -0.26
N VAL A 186 4.62 -1.24 -0.09
CA VAL A 186 3.80 -2.43 0.20
C VAL A 186 3.32 -3.07 -1.09
N ASN A 187 2.67 -2.31 -1.98
CA ASN A 187 2.15 -2.89 -3.21
C ASN A 187 3.27 -3.33 -4.14
N TRP A 188 4.11 -2.38 -4.58
CA TRP A 188 5.17 -2.69 -5.54
C TRP A 188 6.32 -3.46 -4.92
N GLY A 189 6.73 -3.12 -3.70
CA GLY A 189 7.74 -3.90 -2.97
C GLY A 189 7.32 -5.35 -2.80
N GLY A 190 6.06 -5.63 -2.45
CA GLY A 190 5.54 -6.99 -2.34
C GLY A 190 5.49 -7.74 -3.69
N ILE A 191 5.13 -7.04 -4.78
CA ILE A 191 5.15 -7.62 -6.14
C ILE A 191 6.59 -8.03 -6.53
N PHE A 192 7.57 -7.14 -6.33
CA PHE A 192 8.96 -7.43 -6.66
C PHE A 192 9.56 -8.51 -5.75
N GLU A 193 9.22 -8.54 -4.46
CA GLU A 193 9.61 -9.65 -3.57
C GLU A 193 9.09 -11.00 -4.10
N ALA A 194 7.80 -11.07 -4.47
CA ALA A 194 7.20 -12.29 -5.01
C ALA A 194 7.85 -12.73 -6.35
N MET A 195 8.19 -11.79 -7.23
CA MET A 195 8.91 -12.07 -8.47
C MET A 195 10.36 -12.50 -8.24
N ASN A 196 11.00 -11.93 -7.23
CA ASN A 196 12.35 -12.30 -6.84
C ASN A 196 12.38 -13.75 -6.34
N GLU A 197 11.34 -14.20 -5.62
CA GLU A 197 11.19 -15.60 -5.23
C GLU A 197 10.83 -16.51 -6.42
N ASN A 198 9.95 -16.05 -7.31
CA ASN A 198 9.46 -16.81 -8.45
C ASN A 198 9.50 -15.96 -9.72
N LEU A 199 10.55 -16.16 -10.53
CA LEU A 199 10.74 -15.38 -11.75
C LEU A 199 9.55 -15.52 -12.69
N PRO A 200 8.91 -14.40 -13.08
CA PRO A 200 7.90 -14.43 -14.13
C PRO A 200 8.55 -14.58 -15.51
N PRO A 201 7.76 -14.76 -16.58
CA PRO A 201 8.26 -14.54 -17.94
C PRO A 201 8.85 -13.13 -18.10
N SER A 202 9.92 -12.98 -18.87
CA SER A 202 10.61 -11.69 -19.08
C SER A 202 9.69 -10.58 -19.57
N GLY A 203 8.83 -10.86 -20.55
CA GLY A 203 7.82 -9.90 -21.01
C GLY A 203 6.86 -9.43 -19.90
N LYS A 204 6.49 -10.31 -18.96
CA LYS A 204 5.68 -9.93 -17.80
C LYS A 204 6.45 -9.04 -16.84
N PHE A 205 7.72 -9.33 -16.58
CA PHE A 205 8.55 -8.47 -15.73
C PHE A 205 8.70 -7.07 -16.31
N ILE A 206 8.89 -6.95 -17.63
CA ILE A 206 8.96 -5.66 -18.33
C ILE A 206 7.64 -4.88 -18.16
N GLU A 207 6.49 -5.54 -18.35
CA GLU A 207 5.16 -4.94 -18.13
C GLU A 207 4.99 -4.42 -16.69
N TYR A 208 5.39 -5.19 -15.69
CA TYR A 208 5.29 -4.75 -14.28
C TYR A 208 6.27 -3.62 -13.97
N SER A 209 7.47 -3.63 -14.55
CA SER A 209 8.43 -2.54 -14.38
C SER A 209 7.92 -1.24 -15.01
N ALA A 210 7.25 -1.33 -16.18
CA ALA A 210 6.58 -0.20 -16.80
C ALA A 210 5.42 0.32 -15.93
N GLY A 211 4.57 -0.56 -15.39
CA GLY A 211 3.50 -0.16 -14.47
C GLY A 211 4.01 0.51 -13.19
N TYR A 212 5.17 0.08 -12.67
CA TYR A 212 5.81 0.76 -11.56
C TYR A 212 6.26 2.17 -11.94
N ASN A 213 6.80 2.37 -13.15
CA ASN A 213 7.15 3.69 -13.64
C ASN A 213 5.93 4.61 -13.73
N GLU A 214 4.80 4.12 -14.24
CA GLU A 214 3.55 4.90 -14.31
C GLU A 214 3.10 5.40 -12.93
N GLU A 215 3.17 4.53 -11.92
CA GLU A 215 2.79 4.87 -10.54
C GLU A 215 3.78 5.89 -9.92
N VAL A 216 5.09 5.66 -10.09
CA VAL A 216 6.12 6.60 -9.62
C VAL A 216 5.98 7.96 -10.31
N GLU A 217 5.70 7.99 -11.60
CA GLU A 217 5.52 9.21 -12.39
C GLU A 217 4.24 9.96 -12.03
N GLY A 218 3.16 9.24 -11.72
CA GLY A 218 1.92 9.82 -11.21
C GLY A 218 2.12 10.57 -9.88
N ILE A 219 3.04 10.09 -9.04
CA ILE A 219 3.39 10.71 -7.76
C ILE A 219 4.42 11.83 -7.96
N CYS A 220 5.46 11.58 -8.75
CA CYS A 220 6.60 12.47 -8.95
C CYS A 220 6.95 12.59 -10.44
N PRO A 221 6.27 13.48 -11.19
CA PRO A 221 6.51 13.60 -12.61
C PRO A 221 7.90 14.16 -12.91
N LEU A 222 8.49 13.72 -14.03
CA LEU A 222 9.67 14.36 -14.61
C LEU A 222 9.30 15.79 -15.04
N ALA A 223 10.19 16.74 -14.77
CA ALA A 223 9.99 18.11 -15.24
C ALA A 223 9.98 18.12 -16.78
N ALA A 224 8.97 18.75 -17.36
CA ALA A 224 8.82 18.93 -18.81
C ALA A 224 9.85 19.91 -19.39
#